data_AF-A0A9E0MYG4-F1
#
_entry.id   AF-A0A9E0MYG4-F1
#
_cell.length_a   1.000
_cell.length_b   1.000
_cell.length_c   1.000
_cell.angle_alpha   90.00
_cell.angle_beta   90.00
_cell.angle_gamma   90.00
#
_symmetry.space_group_name_H-M   'P 1'
#
loop_
_entity.id
_entity.type
_entity.pdbx_description
1 polymer ?
#
loop_
_entity_poly.entity_id
_entity_poly.type
_entity_poly.pdbx_seq_one_letter_code
_entity_poly.pdbx_strand_id
1 'polypeptide(L)'
;KIFGDLALKPRGLVLVTGPTGSGKSTTLAAMVNHLNETEYGHLLTVEDPIEFVHEAKKCLINQREVGPHTMSFSNALRSALREDPDCILVGELRDLETIRLALTAAETGHLVFGTLHTSSAAKTIDRVVDVFPAAEKEMVRAMLSESLQAVISQTLCKIKDGSGRVAAHEIMIGSSAIRNLIRENKIAQMYSAIQTGSGLGMQTLDQNLTDLVRRNIISPAEARSKAKIPENFPG
;
A
#
# COMPACT_ATOMS: atom_id res chain seq x y z
N LYS A 1 7.71 -1.93 13.20
CA LYS A 1 8.59 -0.75 13.05
C LYS A 1 8.36 -0.05 11.72
N ILE A 2 8.74 -0.63 10.57
CA ILE A 2 8.59 0.01 9.25
C ILE A 2 7.17 0.52 8.93
N PHE A 3 6.11 -0.22 9.28
CA PHE A 3 4.73 0.20 9.07
C PHE A 3 4.35 1.45 9.88
N GLY A 4 4.86 1.56 11.12
CA GLY A 4 4.69 2.76 11.93
C GLY A 4 5.45 3.93 11.33
N ASP A 5 6.71 3.73 10.94
CA ASP A 5 7.52 4.78 10.28
C ASP A 5 6.90 5.28 8.96
N LEU A 6 6.18 4.40 8.24
CA LEU A 6 5.41 4.75 7.05
C LEU A 6 4.10 5.47 7.38
N ALA A 7 3.45 5.09 8.48
CA ALA A 7 2.23 5.73 8.95
C ALA A 7 2.45 7.18 9.39
N LEU A 8 3.66 7.52 9.82
CA LEU A 8 4.05 8.85 10.29
C LEU A 8 4.81 9.67 9.24
N LYS A 9 4.73 9.28 7.95
CA LYS A 9 5.30 10.10 6.89
C LYS A 9 4.53 11.42 6.80
N PRO A 10 5.20 12.57 6.65
CA PRO A 10 4.51 13.85 6.62
C PRO A 10 3.65 14.02 5.36
N ARG A 11 3.96 13.29 4.27
CA ARG A 11 3.26 13.34 2.99
C ARG A 11 3.66 12.20 2.06
N GLY A 12 2.90 12.04 0.99
CA GLY A 12 3.17 11.12 -0.10
C GLY A 12 2.22 9.93 -0.11
N LEU A 13 2.50 8.95 -0.96
CA LEU A 13 1.61 7.83 -1.24
C LEU A 13 2.15 6.53 -0.65
N VAL A 14 1.35 5.85 0.17
CA VAL A 14 1.61 4.50 0.67
C VAL A 14 0.51 3.57 0.18
N LEU A 15 0.90 2.53 -0.56
CA LEU A 15 -0.02 1.57 -1.15
C LEU A 15 0.07 0.23 -0.45
N VAL A 16 -1.07 -0.31 0.00
CA VAL A 16 -1.17 -1.69 0.51
C VAL A 16 -1.94 -2.52 -0.51
N THR A 17 -1.30 -3.55 -1.08
CA THR A 17 -1.84 -4.30 -2.21
C THR A 17 -1.93 -5.78 -1.93
N GLY A 18 -2.71 -6.49 -2.74
CA GLY A 18 -2.89 -7.93 -2.64
C GLY A 18 -4.31 -8.37 -2.99
N PRO A 19 -4.55 -9.68 -3.15
CA PRO A 19 -5.85 -10.21 -3.52
C PRO A 19 -6.92 -9.92 -2.45
N THR A 20 -8.18 -10.15 -2.79
CA THR A 20 -9.29 -10.09 -1.83
C THR A 20 -9.02 -11.00 -0.65
N GLY A 21 -9.33 -10.53 0.56
CA GLY A 21 -9.11 -11.31 1.78
C GLY A 21 -7.64 -11.48 2.18
N SER A 22 -6.70 -10.71 1.59
CA SER A 22 -5.30 -10.72 2.01
C SER A 22 -5.03 -9.91 3.28
N GLY A 23 -6.02 -9.19 3.83
CA GLY A 23 -5.89 -8.39 5.06
C GLY A 23 -5.38 -6.96 4.84
N LYS A 24 -5.54 -6.39 3.62
CA LYS A 24 -5.13 -5.02 3.30
C LYS A 24 -5.77 -3.98 4.23
N SER A 25 -7.09 -4.05 4.38
CA SER A 25 -7.88 -3.14 5.20
C SER A 25 -7.46 -3.22 6.67
N THR A 26 -7.18 -4.42 7.18
CA THR A 26 -6.64 -4.61 8.55
C THR A 26 -5.27 -3.95 8.73
N THR A 27 -4.37 -4.09 7.75
CA THR A 27 -3.06 -3.43 7.78
C THR A 27 -3.19 -1.91 7.77
N LEU A 28 -4.05 -1.36 6.90
CA LEU A 28 -4.29 0.07 6.84
C LEU A 28 -4.96 0.59 8.12
N ALA A 29 -5.96 -0.12 8.66
CA ALA A 29 -6.59 0.22 9.92
C ALA A 29 -5.57 0.29 11.07
N ALA A 30 -4.62 -0.65 11.12
CA ALA A 30 -3.55 -0.61 12.11
C ALA A 30 -2.61 0.61 11.92
N MET A 31 -2.28 0.96 10.67
CA MET A 31 -1.45 2.14 10.36
C MET A 31 -2.16 3.45 10.71
N VAL A 32 -3.43 3.58 10.32
CA VAL A 32 -4.28 4.74 10.64
C VAL A 32 -4.47 4.88 12.15
N ASN A 33 -4.72 3.77 12.86
CA ASN A 33 -4.82 3.80 14.32
C ASN A 33 -3.50 4.22 14.97
N HIS A 34 -2.35 3.76 14.45
CA HIS A 34 -1.05 4.19 14.95
C HIS A 34 -0.84 5.70 14.79
N LEU A 35 -1.19 6.26 13.63
CA LEU A 35 -1.16 7.71 13.39
C LEU A 35 -2.07 8.46 14.37
N ASN A 36 -3.32 8.00 14.54
CA ASN A 36 -4.30 8.57 15.48
C ASN A 36 -3.86 8.52 16.96
N GLU A 37 -2.99 7.58 17.34
CA GLU A 37 -2.45 7.48 18.70
C GLU A 37 -1.20 8.35 18.92
N THR A 38 -0.51 8.73 17.85
CA THR A 38 0.82 9.33 17.93
C THR A 38 0.81 10.82 17.59
N GLU A 39 0.09 11.21 16.54
CA GLU A 39 0.08 12.57 15.99
C GLU A 39 -1.25 13.29 16.22
N TYR A 40 -1.21 14.62 16.16
CA TYR A 40 -2.41 15.45 16.11
C TYR A 40 -2.64 15.87 14.65
N GLY A 41 -3.86 15.65 14.15
CA GLY A 41 -4.18 15.99 12.77
C GLY A 41 -5.60 15.57 12.39
N HIS A 42 -5.90 15.68 11.11
CA HIS A 42 -7.18 15.33 10.51
C HIS A 42 -7.01 14.13 9.56
N LEU A 43 -7.63 13.01 9.94
CA LEU A 43 -7.70 11.79 9.12
C LEU A 43 -9.07 11.70 8.47
N LEU A 44 -9.08 11.59 7.14
CA LEU A 44 -10.29 11.38 6.37
C LEU A 44 -10.21 10.07 5.61
N THR A 45 -11.20 9.19 5.79
CA THR A 45 -11.28 7.92 5.04
C THR A 45 -12.44 7.95 4.04
N VAL A 46 -12.25 7.30 2.90
CA VAL A 46 -13.28 7.06 1.89
C VAL A 46 -13.27 5.57 1.57
N GLU A 47 -14.35 4.87 1.91
CA GLU A 47 -14.44 3.40 1.92
C GLU A 47 -15.77 2.90 1.31
N ASP A 48 -15.85 1.62 0.95
CA ASP A 48 -17.04 0.98 0.35
C ASP A 48 -17.10 -0.53 0.68
N PRO A 49 -17.77 -0.94 1.79
CA PRO A 49 -18.24 -0.11 2.91
C PRO A 49 -17.11 0.22 3.91
N ILE A 50 -17.43 0.95 4.99
CA ILE A 50 -16.48 1.12 6.10
C ILE A 50 -16.25 -0.24 6.79
N GLU A 51 -15.01 -0.72 6.79
CA GLU A 51 -14.67 -2.03 7.39
C GLU A 51 -14.30 -1.92 8.88
N PHE A 52 -13.66 -0.82 9.28
CA PHE A 52 -13.18 -0.58 10.63
C PHE A 52 -13.60 0.81 11.08
N VAL A 53 -14.28 0.91 12.22
CA VAL A 53 -14.62 2.19 12.83
C VAL A 53 -13.45 2.66 13.69
N HIS A 54 -12.94 3.86 13.38
CA HIS A 54 -11.84 4.49 14.10
C HIS A 54 -12.38 5.53 15.08
N GLU A 55 -12.27 5.24 16.38
CA GLU A 55 -12.56 6.23 17.40
C GLU A 55 -11.52 7.35 17.40
N ALA A 56 -11.96 8.60 17.53
CA ALA A 56 -11.07 9.74 17.64
C ALA A 56 -10.22 9.65 18.91
N LYS A 57 -8.90 9.81 18.76
CA LYS A 57 -7.94 9.86 19.87
C LYS A 57 -7.23 11.21 19.85
N LYS A 58 -6.06 11.31 19.21
CA LYS A 58 -5.38 12.59 18.99
C LYS A 58 -5.77 13.24 17.66
N CYS A 59 -6.22 12.45 16.69
CA CYS A 59 -6.71 12.97 15.43
C CYS A 59 -8.22 13.19 15.42
N LEU A 60 -8.65 14.19 14.67
CA LEU A 60 -10.01 14.26 14.14
C LEU A 60 -10.17 13.16 13.08
N ILE A 61 -11.21 12.34 13.21
CA ILE A 61 -11.51 11.25 12.27
C ILE A 61 -12.82 11.54 11.55
N ASN A 62 -12.79 11.54 10.22
CA ASN A 62 -13.97 11.59 9.37
C ASN A 62 -13.98 10.38 8.42
N GLN A 63 -14.92 9.45 8.60
CA GLN A 63 -15.05 8.28 7.72
C GLN A 63 -16.24 8.45 6.79
N ARG A 64 -16.01 8.26 5.48
CA ARG A 64 -17.03 8.35 4.44
C ARG A 64 -17.23 7.00 3.79
N GLU A 65 -18.50 6.65 3.62
CA GLU A 65 -18.91 5.45 2.92
C GLU A 65 -19.50 5.85 1.57
N VAL A 66 -19.06 5.21 0.49
CA VAL A 66 -19.64 5.39 -0.84
C VAL A 66 -21.07 4.85 -0.84
N GLY A 67 -22.01 5.64 -1.37
CA GLY A 67 -23.45 5.45 -1.25
C GLY A 67 -24.03 6.36 -0.17
N PRO A 68 -23.97 6.00 1.13
CA PRO A 68 -24.61 6.76 2.20
C PRO A 68 -24.06 8.18 2.39
N HIS A 69 -22.74 8.36 2.28
CA HIS A 69 -22.07 9.64 2.60
C HIS A 69 -21.58 10.40 1.36
N THR A 70 -21.31 9.70 0.25
CA THR A 70 -20.82 10.28 -1.01
C THR A 70 -21.28 9.46 -2.20
N MET A 71 -21.38 10.05 -3.38
CA MET A 71 -21.81 9.34 -4.61
C MET A 71 -20.70 8.47 -5.22
N SER A 72 -19.43 8.82 -5.01
CA SER A 72 -18.27 8.08 -5.55
C SER A 72 -16.99 8.38 -4.77
N PHE A 73 -15.96 7.55 -4.96
CA PHE A 73 -14.62 7.81 -4.45
C PHE A 73 -14.06 9.15 -4.94
N SER A 74 -14.16 9.43 -6.23
CA SER A 74 -13.65 10.67 -6.82
C SER A 74 -14.35 11.92 -6.28
N ASN A 75 -15.67 11.86 -6.05
CA ASN A 75 -16.42 12.95 -5.44
C ASN A 75 -15.94 13.23 -4.00
N ALA A 76 -15.83 12.17 -3.19
CA ALA A 76 -15.37 12.32 -1.81
C ALA A 76 -13.93 12.80 -1.70
N LEU A 77 -13.04 12.33 -2.57
CA LEU A 77 -11.65 12.80 -2.64
C LEU A 77 -11.55 14.27 -3.01
N ARG A 78 -12.35 14.73 -3.98
CA ARG A 78 -12.37 16.15 -4.37
C ARG A 78 -12.84 17.04 -3.23
N SER A 79 -13.83 16.60 -2.46
CA SER A 79 -14.28 17.33 -1.26
C SER A 79 -13.21 17.30 -0.17
N ALA A 80 -12.63 16.12 0.10
CA ALA A 80 -11.61 15.92 1.13
C ALA A 80 -10.44 16.91 0.99
N LEU A 81 -9.98 17.17 -0.24
CA LEU A 81 -8.90 18.13 -0.52
C LEU A 81 -9.19 19.59 -0.09
N ARG A 82 -10.43 19.93 0.27
CA ARG A 82 -10.83 21.26 0.76
C ARG A 82 -11.14 21.27 2.25
N GLU A 83 -11.00 20.14 2.92
CA GLU A 83 -11.36 19.95 4.33
C GLU A 83 -10.12 19.93 5.23
N ASP A 84 -8.99 20.40 4.71
CA ASP A 84 -7.72 20.47 5.42
C ASP A 84 -7.31 19.13 6.09
N PRO A 85 -7.35 17.97 5.39
CA PRO A 85 -6.89 16.71 5.96
C PRO A 85 -5.37 16.66 5.95
N ASP A 86 -4.77 16.12 7.00
CA ASP A 86 -3.34 15.78 7.01
C ASP A 86 -3.12 14.43 6.30
N CYS A 87 -4.09 13.53 6.43
CA CYS A 87 -4.02 12.21 5.85
C CYS A 87 -5.37 11.74 5.28
N ILE A 88 -5.30 11.10 4.13
CA ILE A 88 -6.45 10.58 3.39
C ILE A 88 -6.27 9.07 3.17
N LEU A 89 -7.24 8.26 3.60
CA LEU A 89 -7.32 6.85 3.23
C LEU A 89 -8.34 6.68 2.10
N VAL A 90 -7.91 6.07 0.99
CA VAL A 90 -8.77 5.70 -0.13
C VAL A 90 -8.88 4.18 -0.17
N GLY A 91 -10.09 3.67 0.07
CA GLY A 91 -10.38 2.24 0.18
C GLY A 91 -9.85 1.43 -1.00
N GLU A 92 -10.10 1.87 -2.23
CA GLU A 92 -9.53 1.25 -3.43
C GLU A 92 -9.22 2.29 -4.52
N LEU A 93 -8.06 2.16 -5.17
CA LEU A 93 -7.65 2.95 -6.31
C LEU A 93 -8.03 2.22 -7.62
N ARG A 94 -9.32 2.26 -7.97
CA ARG A 94 -9.88 1.46 -9.07
C ARG A 94 -9.86 2.15 -10.43
N ASP A 95 -10.32 3.40 -10.47
CA ASP A 95 -10.52 4.17 -11.70
C ASP A 95 -9.49 5.30 -11.86
N LEU A 96 -9.40 5.83 -13.08
CA LEU A 96 -8.44 6.87 -13.46
C LEU A 96 -8.62 8.15 -12.63
N GLU A 97 -9.86 8.57 -12.37
CA GLU A 97 -10.13 9.84 -11.68
C GLU A 97 -9.69 9.75 -10.21
N THR A 98 -10.01 8.64 -9.54
CA THR A 98 -9.61 8.35 -8.16
C THR A 98 -8.09 8.27 -8.03
N ILE A 99 -7.40 7.55 -8.94
CA ILE A 99 -5.93 7.47 -8.94
C ILE A 99 -5.30 8.86 -9.15
N ARG A 100 -5.83 9.65 -10.08
CA ARG A 100 -5.33 11.00 -10.35
C ARG A 100 -5.45 11.89 -9.11
N LEU A 101 -6.61 11.91 -8.46
CA LEU A 101 -6.83 12.71 -7.26
C LEU A 101 -5.92 12.27 -6.11
N ALA A 102 -5.72 10.95 -5.93
CA ALA A 102 -4.81 10.44 -4.91
C ALA A 102 -3.34 10.86 -5.16
N LEU A 103 -2.88 10.84 -6.42
CA LEU A 103 -1.55 11.33 -6.78
C LEU A 103 -1.42 12.84 -6.53
N THR A 104 -2.41 13.63 -6.95
CA THR A 104 -2.42 15.08 -6.70
C THR A 104 -2.44 15.41 -5.20
N ALA A 105 -3.20 14.67 -4.39
CA ALA A 105 -3.22 14.83 -2.94
C ALA A 105 -1.83 14.56 -2.33
N ALA A 106 -1.21 13.46 -2.73
CA ALA A 106 0.12 13.06 -2.26
C ALA A 106 1.21 14.08 -2.65
N GLU A 107 1.12 14.65 -3.85
CA GLU A 107 2.03 15.67 -4.36
C GLU A 107 1.85 17.03 -3.65
N THR A 108 0.60 17.41 -3.36
CA THR A 108 0.26 18.68 -2.68
C THR A 108 0.48 18.67 -1.18
N GLY A 109 1.04 17.59 -0.63
CA GLY A 109 1.54 17.54 0.74
C GLY A 109 0.71 16.72 1.72
N HIS A 110 -0.24 15.94 1.25
CA HIS A 110 -1.05 15.04 2.08
C HIS A 110 -0.37 13.67 2.20
N LEU A 111 -0.57 12.97 3.32
CA LEU A 111 -0.28 11.53 3.39
C LEU A 111 -1.47 10.74 2.86
N VAL A 112 -1.28 9.98 1.80
CA VAL A 112 -2.34 9.21 1.16
C VAL A 112 -2.09 7.72 1.33
N PHE A 113 -3.03 7.02 1.96
CA PHE A 113 -3.11 5.57 1.94
C PHE A 113 -4.06 5.10 0.85
N GLY A 114 -3.69 4.04 0.13
CA GLY A 114 -4.54 3.46 -0.89
C GLY A 114 -4.39 1.94 -0.97
N THR A 115 -5.41 1.26 -1.48
CA THR A 115 -5.29 -0.15 -1.85
C THR A 115 -5.45 -0.42 -3.34
N LEU A 116 -4.78 -1.48 -3.80
CA LEU A 116 -4.97 -2.08 -5.13
C LEU A 116 -4.96 -3.62 -5.02
N HIS A 117 -5.48 -4.28 -6.05
CA HIS A 117 -5.54 -5.75 -6.13
C HIS A 117 -4.37 -6.40 -6.86
N THR A 118 -3.21 -5.74 -6.90
CA THR A 118 -1.97 -6.23 -7.51
C THR A 118 -1.17 -7.13 -6.56
N SER A 119 -0.52 -8.15 -7.12
CA SER A 119 0.21 -9.17 -6.36
C SER A 119 1.68 -8.88 -6.06
N SER A 120 2.24 -7.78 -6.59
CA SER A 120 3.61 -7.37 -6.29
C SER A 120 3.77 -5.86 -6.42
N ALA A 121 4.81 -5.31 -5.78
CA ALA A 121 5.10 -3.90 -5.77
C ALA A 121 5.37 -3.35 -7.19
N ALA A 122 6.15 -4.09 -7.99
CA ALA A 122 6.44 -3.73 -9.37
C ALA A 122 5.16 -3.69 -10.24
N LYS A 123 4.25 -4.67 -10.08
CA LYS A 123 2.96 -4.67 -10.80
C LYS A 123 2.04 -3.55 -10.34
N THR A 124 2.13 -3.13 -9.08
CA THR A 124 1.38 -1.97 -8.58
C THR A 124 1.76 -0.70 -9.32
N ILE A 125 3.06 -0.45 -9.52
CA ILE A 125 3.53 0.72 -10.29
C ILE A 125 2.99 0.68 -11.70
N ASP A 126 3.12 -0.47 -12.37
CA ASP A 126 2.63 -0.67 -13.74
C ASP A 126 1.12 -0.41 -13.84
N ARG A 127 0.34 -1.00 -12.92
CA ARG A 127 -1.13 -0.83 -12.87
C ARG A 127 -1.56 0.62 -12.66
N VAL A 128 -0.88 1.36 -11.77
CA VAL A 128 -1.18 2.78 -11.49
C VAL A 128 -0.95 3.62 -12.75
N VAL A 129 0.10 3.34 -13.53
CA VAL A 129 0.41 4.09 -14.76
C VAL A 129 -0.49 3.65 -15.92
N ASP A 130 -0.82 2.37 -16.01
CA ASP A 130 -1.48 1.79 -17.18
C ASP A 130 -2.95 2.15 -17.36
N VAL A 131 -3.62 2.65 -16.32
CA VAL A 131 -4.98 3.20 -16.47
C VAL A 131 -5.01 4.50 -17.25
N PHE A 132 -3.89 5.20 -17.38
CA PHE A 132 -3.83 6.50 -18.04
C PHE A 132 -3.60 6.36 -19.56
N PRO A 133 -4.14 7.31 -20.35
CA PRO A 133 -3.84 7.41 -21.78
C PRO A 133 -2.34 7.54 -22.05
N ALA A 134 -1.89 7.04 -23.20
CA ALA A 134 -0.47 7.01 -23.56
C ALA A 134 0.24 8.37 -23.43
N ALA A 135 -0.44 9.45 -23.80
CA ALA A 135 0.10 10.83 -23.73
C ALA A 135 0.36 11.32 -22.29
N GLU A 136 -0.26 10.71 -21.28
CA GLU A 136 -0.14 11.12 -19.88
C GLU A 136 0.78 10.22 -19.05
N LYS A 137 1.15 9.04 -19.57
CA LYS A 137 1.91 8.03 -18.80
C LYS A 137 3.26 8.55 -18.30
N GLU A 138 3.95 9.38 -19.08
CA GLU A 138 5.23 9.97 -18.68
C GLU A 138 5.07 10.93 -17.49
N MET A 139 4.10 11.83 -17.56
CA MET A 139 3.76 12.75 -16.47
C MET A 139 3.35 11.99 -15.20
N VAL A 140 2.51 10.95 -15.34
CA VAL A 140 2.06 10.13 -14.22
C VAL A 140 3.22 9.38 -13.56
N ARG A 141 4.18 8.87 -14.34
CA ARG A 141 5.41 8.27 -13.79
C ARG A 141 6.23 9.28 -13.00
N ALA A 142 6.37 10.50 -13.49
CA ALA A 142 7.07 11.56 -12.77
C ALA A 142 6.41 11.84 -11.42
N MET A 143 5.10 12.15 -11.40
CA MET A 143 4.32 12.41 -10.19
C MET A 143 4.37 11.23 -9.20
N LEU A 144 4.19 10.00 -9.69
CA LEU A 144 4.25 8.79 -8.87
C LEU A 144 5.66 8.61 -8.28
N SER A 145 6.72 8.87 -9.05
CA SER A 145 8.09 8.75 -8.57
C SER A 145 8.41 9.72 -7.43
N GLU A 146 7.79 10.90 -7.41
CA GLU A 146 8.05 11.90 -6.37
C GLU A 146 7.20 11.65 -5.13
N SER A 147 5.96 11.26 -5.35
CA SER A 147 4.96 11.05 -4.31
C SER A 147 5.12 9.72 -3.57
N LEU A 148 5.62 8.66 -4.20
CA LEU A 148 5.67 7.32 -3.60
C LEU A 148 6.57 7.27 -2.36
N GLN A 149 5.99 6.82 -1.25
CA GLN A 149 6.68 6.47 -0.01
C GLN A 149 6.93 4.97 0.08
N ALA A 150 5.91 4.14 -0.19
CA ALA A 150 6.07 2.68 -0.19
C ALA A 150 4.94 1.96 -0.94
N VAL A 151 5.24 0.73 -1.37
CA VAL A 151 4.25 -0.29 -1.74
C VAL A 151 4.47 -1.53 -0.88
N ILE A 152 3.41 -1.99 -0.23
CA ILE A 152 3.37 -3.18 0.62
C ILE A 152 2.43 -4.19 -0.03
N SER A 153 2.95 -5.23 -0.66
CA SER A 153 2.13 -6.30 -1.23
C SER A 153 1.99 -7.45 -0.23
N GLN A 154 0.75 -7.83 0.06
CA GLN A 154 0.40 -8.73 1.15
C GLN A 154 -0.34 -9.97 0.65
N THR A 155 0.03 -11.12 1.22
CA THR A 155 -0.72 -12.38 1.11
C THR A 155 -0.85 -13.01 2.50
N LEU A 156 -1.86 -13.86 2.70
CA LEU A 156 -2.02 -14.62 3.94
C LEU A 156 -1.59 -16.06 3.72
N CYS A 157 -0.76 -16.56 4.64
CA CYS A 157 -0.29 -17.93 4.70
C CYS A 157 -0.95 -18.65 5.88
N LYS A 158 -1.31 -19.92 5.70
CA LYS A 158 -1.78 -20.77 6.82
C LYS A 158 -0.64 -21.03 7.80
N ILE A 159 -0.90 -20.88 9.10
CA ILE A 159 0.07 -21.24 10.14
C ILE A 159 0.16 -22.77 10.20
N LYS A 160 1.37 -23.30 10.38
CA LYS A 160 1.66 -24.74 10.33
C LYS A 160 0.84 -25.57 11.32
N ASP A 161 0.49 -25.01 12.48
CA ASP A 161 -0.30 -25.67 13.52
C ASP A 161 -1.83 -25.56 13.30
N GLY A 162 -2.27 -24.85 12.25
CA GLY A 162 -3.68 -24.64 11.95
C GLY A 162 -4.40 -23.60 12.83
N SER A 163 -3.69 -22.92 13.73
CA SER A 163 -4.27 -21.92 14.66
C SER A 163 -4.80 -20.67 13.96
N GLY A 164 -4.39 -20.41 12.72
CA GLY A 164 -4.84 -19.26 11.96
C GLY A 164 -4.01 -18.99 10.72
N ARG A 165 -3.87 -17.69 10.40
CA ARG A 165 -3.11 -17.21 9.25
C ARG A 165 -2.12 -16.13 9.68
N VAL A 166 -0.98 -16.07 9.00
CA VAL A 166 0.02 -15.00 9.14
C VAL A 166 0.15 -14.25 7.82
N ALA A 167 0.34 -12.94 7.89
CA ALA A 167 0.61 -12.14 6.70
C ALA A 167 2.07 -12.28 6.27
N ALA A 168 2.29 -12.52 4.97
CA ALA A 168 3.58 -12.42 4.32
C ALA A 168 3.60 -11.18 3.43
N HIS A 169 4.71 -10.45 3.45
CA HIS A 169 4.82 -9.12 2.84
C HIS A 169 6.01 -9.03 1.89
N GLU A 170 5.77 -8.46 0.71
CA GLU A 170 6.78 -7.76 -0.09
C GLU A 170 6.70 -6.27 0.24
N ILE A 171 7.85 -5.63 0.51
CA ILE A 171 7.93 -4.21 0.87
C ILE A 171 8.92 -3.52 -0.07
N MET A 172 8.42 -2.55 -0.83
CA MET A 172 9.22 -1.66 -1.67
C MET A 172 9.12 -0.24 -1.14
N ILE A 173 10.25 0.36 -0.78
CA ILE A 173 10.32 1.75 -0.32
C ILE A 173 10.62 2.68 -1.52
N GLY A 174 10.04 3.87 -1.54
CA GLY A 174 10.26 4.90 -2.56
C GLY A 174 11.65 5.56 -2.46
N SER A 175 12.73 4.78 -2.52
CA SER A 175 14.12 5.26 -2.50
C SER A 175 14.50 5.96 -3.80
N SER A 176 15.58 6.75 -3.80
CA SER A 176 16.09 7.41 -5.02
C SER A 176 16.26 6.45 -6.21
N ALA A 177 16.73 5.23 -5.95
CA ALA A 177 16.85 4.17 -6.95
C ALA A 177 15.49 3.74 -7.51
N ILE A 178 14.50 3.43 -6.65
CA ILE A 178 13.15 3.05 -7.08
C ILE A 178 12.48 4.18 -7.86
N ARG A 179 12.59 5.42 -7.38
CA ARG A 179 12.05 6.61 -8.08
C ARG A 179 12.64 6.76 -9.47
N ASN A 180 13.94 6.52 -9.62
CA ASN A 180 14.58 6.53 -10.93
C ASN A 180 14.06 5.40 -11.84
N LEU A 181 13.91 4.19 -11.32
CA LEU A 181 13.35 3.06 -12.08
C LEU A 181 11.90 3.32 -12.54
N ILE A 182 11.10 4.05 -11.75
CA ILE A 182 9.74 4.46 -12.15
C ILE A 182 9.80 5.42 -13.34
N ARG A 183 10.61 6.49 -13.26
CA ARG A 183 10.75 7.48 -14.35
C ARG A 183 11.25 6.84 -15.65
N GLU A 184 12.26 5.99 -15.53
CA GLU A 184 12.90 5.30 -16.65
C GLU A 184 12.10 4.12 -17.21
N ASN A 185 10.92 3.82 -16.64
CA ASN A 185 10.11 2.66 -17.00
C ASN A 185 10.85 1.31 -16.90
N LYS A 186 11.72 1.16 -15.90
CA LYS A 186 12.54 -0.04 -15.69
C LYS A 186 11.91 -0.97 -14.64
N ILE A 187 10.63 -1.27 -14.80
CA ILE A 187 9.83 -2.06 -13.85
C ILE A 187 10.46 -3.44 -13.55
N ALA A 188 11.03 -4.10 -14.57
CA ALA A 188 11.68 -5.40 -14.43
C ALA A 188 12.87 -5.40 -13.44
N GLN A 189 13.54 -4.26 -13.27
CA GLN A 189 14.71 -4.13 -12.38
C GLN A 189 14.31 -3.89 -10.92
N MET A 190 13.04 -3.57 -10.64
CA MET A 190 12.58 -3.24 -9.28
C MET A 190 12.71 -4.42 -8.33
N TYR A 191 12.54 -5.67 -8.81
CA TYR A 191 12.69 -6.84 -7.95
C TYR A 191 14.10 -6.96 -7.36
N SER A 192 15.13 -6.77 -8.19
CA SER A 192 16.53 -6.78 -7.73
C SER A 192 16.82 -5.62 -6.78
N ALA A 193 16.24 -4.44 -7.04
CA ALA A 193 16.36 -3.28 -6.16
C ALA A 193 15.72 -3.55 -4.77
N ILE A 194 14.55 -4.19 -4.72
CA ILE A 194 13.92 -4.62 -3.46
C ILE A 194 14.80 -5.64 -2.74
N GLN A 195 15.29 -6.66 -3.45
CA GLN A 195 16.09 -7.74 -2.88
C GLN A 195 17.37 -7.24 -2.19
N THR A 196 17.99 -6.21 -2.77
CA THR A 196 19.24 -5.60 -2.27
C THR A 196 19.01 -4.42 -1.32
N GLY A 197 17.76 -3.95 -1.19
CA GLY A 197 17.37 -2.77 -0.40
C GLY A 197 17.06 -3.03 1.08
N SER A 198 17.50 -4.16 1.65
CA SER A 198 17.14 -4.58 3.01
C SER A 198 17.54 -3.56 4.09
N GLY A 199 18.64 -2.82 3.88
CA GLY A 199 19.07 -1.74 4.78
C GLY A 199 18.08 -0.58 4.89
N LEU A 200 17.18 -0.43 3.91
CA LEU A 200 16.08 0.55 3.92
C LEU A 200 14.76 -0.04 4.42
N GLY A 201 14.76 -1.30 4.84
CA GLY A 201 13.55 -2.04 5.23
C GLY A 201 12.80 -2.68 4.05
N MET A 202 13.40 -2.73 2.85
CA MET A 202 12.81 -3.48 1.73
C MET A 202 12.96 -4.99 1.95
N GLN A 203 12.01 -5.76 1.42
CA GLN A 203 12.08 -7.21 1.38
C GLN A 203 11.23 -7.73 0.22
N THR A 204 11.69 -8.77 -0.47
CA THR A 204 10.85 -9.49 -1.42
C THR A 204 9.89 -10.41 -0.68
N LEU A 205 8.80 -10.80 -1.35
CA LEU A 205 7.87 -11.79 -0.79
C LEU A 205 8.62 -13.09 -0.42
N ASP A 206 9.49 -13.57 -1.31
CA ASP A 206 10.25 -14.80 -1.11
C ASP A 206 11.18 -14.71 0.10
N GLN A 207 11.85 -13.57 0.32
CA GLN A 207 12.67 -13.35 1.53
C GLN A 207 11.84 -13.44 2.81
N ASN A 208 10.65 -12.84 2.81
CA ASN A 208 9.75 -12.89 3.96
C ASN A 208 9.20 -14.30 4.20
N LEU A 209 8.80 -15.01 3.14
CA LEU A 209 8.38 -16.41 3.21
C LEU A 209 9.51 -17.32 3.74
N THR A 210 10.75 -17.12 3.30
CA THR A 210 11.92 -17.85 3.83
C THR A 210 12.10 -17.59 5.33
N ASP A 211 11.92 -16.35 5.81
CA ASP A 211 11.96 -16.05 7.24
C ASP A 211 10.85 -16.77 8.01
N LEU A 212 9.61 -16.76 7.51
CA LEU A 212 8.48 -17.43 8.14
C LEU A 212 8.67 -18.95 8.23
N VAL A 213 9.24 -19.58 7.19
CA VAL A 213 9.60 -21.01 7.20
C VAL A 213 10.74 -21.27 8.18
N ARG A 214 11.79 -20.46 8.16
CA ARG A 214 12.94 -20.56 9.07
C ARG A 214 12.53 -20.45 10.54
N ARG A 215 11.55 -19.59 10.83
CA ARG A 215 10.95 -19.42 12.17
C ARG A 215 9.90 -20.49 12.51
N ASN A 216 9.71 -21.48 11.64
CA ASN A 216 8.74 -22.57 11.79
C ASN A 216 7.29 -22.10 11.98
N ILE A 217 6.92 -20.94 11.42
CA ILE A 217 5.57 -20.39 11.48
C ILE A 217 4.68 -21.03 10.39
N ILE A 218 5.22 -21.21 9.19
CA ILE A 218 4.52 -21.81 8.04
C ILE A 218 5.31 -23.01 7.52
N SER A 219 4.64 -23.92 6.79
CA SER A 219 5.31 -25.05 6.14
C SER A 219 6.03 -24.62 4.85
N PRO A 220 7.07 -25.36 4.41
CA PRO A 220 7.69 -25.14 3.10
C PRO A 220 6.68 -25.23 1.95
N ALA A 221 5.74 -26.19 2.00
CA ALA A 221 4.67 -26.34 1.03
C ALA A 221 3.74 -25.11 0.95
N GLU A 222 3.38 -24.53 2.10
CA GLU A 222 2.57 -23.30 2.14
C GLU A 222 3.33 -22.13 1.49
N ALA A 223 4.62 -21.96 1.85
CA ALA A 223 5.47 -20.94 1.25
C ALA A 223 5.61 -21.12 -0.27
N ARG A 224 5.84 -22.36 -0.73
CA ARG A 224 5.95 -22.73 -2.15
C ARG A 224 4.72 -22.31 -2.96
N SER A 225 3.52 -22.44 -2.39
CA SER A 225 2.26 -22.08 -3.06
C SER A 225 2.07 -20.57 -3.27
N LYS A 226 2.83 -19.73 -2.54
CA LYS A 226 2.73 -18.26 -2.55
C LYS A 226 3.97 -17.57 -3.14
N ALA A 227 5.10 -18.27 -3.19
CA ALA A 227 6.37 -17.73 -3.63
C ALA A 227 6.35 -17.33 -5.10
N LYS A 228 7.14 -16.30 -5.43
CA LYS A 228 7.45 -15.92 -6.81
C LYS A 228 8.40 -16.93 -7.46
N ILE A 229 9.33 -17.49 -6.70
CA ILE A 229 10.27 -18.54 -7.12
C ILE A 229 10.03 -19.77 -6.23
N PRO A 230 9.04 -20.64 -6.57
CA PRO A 230 8.68 -21.81 -5.76
C PRO A 230 9.84 -22.80 -5.53
N GLU A 231 10.83 -22.80 -6.42
CA GLU A 231 12.01 -23.68 -6.36
C GLU A 231 12.85 -23.44 -5.09
N ASN A 232 12.78 -22.25 -4.50
CA ASN A 232 13.46 -21.90 -3.26
C ASN A 232 12.89 -22.64 -2.03
N PHE A 233 11.73 -23.29 -2.17
CA PHE A 233 11.02 -23.98 -1.10
C PHE A 233 10.84 -25.46 -1.46
N PRO A 234 11.89 -26.29 -1.28
CA PRO A 234 11.77 -27.73 -1.45
C PRO A 234 10.97 -28.34 -0.30
N GLY A 235 9.97 -29.16 -0.63
CA GLY A 235 9.00 -29.75 0.29
C GLY A 235 7.60 -29.66 -0.28
#